data_AF-A0A432ZZY1-F1
#
_entry.id   AF-A0A432ZZY1-F1
#
_cell.length_a   1.000
_cell.length_b   1.000
_cell.length_c   1.000
_cell.angle_alpha   90.00
_cell.angle_beta   90.00
_cell.angle_gamma   90.00
#
_symmetry.space_group_name_H-M   'P 1'
#
loop_
_entity.id
_entity.type
_entity.pdbx_description
1 polymer ?
#
loop_
_entity_poly.entity_id
_entity_poly.type
_entity_poly.pdbx_seq_one_letter_code
_entity_poly.pdbx_strand_id
1 'polypeptide(L)'
;MYVPSPPPRFLANTSRTYALSKPAHCVLDPPPSFQPDKWYRPGAKVKDSCHKLHKKKLLDKEESRRAGTLGTPASSCDSPYTLIDATFEWIRKEWKDKIDFYGRAIMPVKFLVLAFASIHVPRPSPLPPLGVSYRRHDSDNRRPRTKKEILNSNRYITTRFLETFAPTSRLSPSNITRQPETCCPIVASIGNNDVYPHNILDSGPKNPTLNAFLGIWEAFIPEEQVHTFQEGGWYSVDVIPGLLKVLSLNTMYFYKSNAAVDGCDDHDDPGTQEIEWIEAELQKAEKNHMKVYLTGHVPPKRKNYFPSCWHKYGKLSLKYRHVIIGHLFGHVNLDHFFLLSKKEIEGHKISRQPEAVPEDWERTNRSAFALPVSGDLATQYSDSPPELQLGGARQYLEQLFEQYSSIKSGEDGAHHVVINISPSVVPTFNPTFRIFHYEVQESAQKNQRGVVPLGYTQYFANLTKWNEKAKGTEEEDADADISNPPPWLHVEYEVEYSTMESYGMRDLSVASWLKVARELGDGKSLWRDYVRRMYVQTRNGLKWP
;
A
#
# COMPACT_ATOMS: atom_id res chain seq x y z
N MET A 1 15.67 67.72 46.91
CA MET A 1 14.45 67.31 46.18
C MET A 1 14.85 66.33 45.10
N TYR A 2 14.52 65.07 45.33
CA TYR A 2 14.69 63.95 44.39
C TYR A 2 13.51 63.99 43.41
N VAL A 3 13.77 64.00 42.10
CA VAL A 3 12.75 63.76 41.07
C VAL A 3 13.20 62.52 40.29
N PRO A 4 12.45 61.40 40.32
CA PRO A 4 12.84 60.17 39.62
C PRO A 4 12.55 60.28 38.11
N SER A 5 13.47 59.74 37.31
CA SER A 5 13.36 59.58 35.86
C SER A 5 12.20 58.64 35.46
N PRO A 6 11.58 58.83 34.28
CA PRO A 6 10.43 58.04 33.84
C PRO A 6 10.83 56.61 33.45
N PRO A 7 9.91 55.62 33.51
CA PRO A 7 10.21 54.23 33.21
C PRO A 7 10.44 54.02 31.70
N PRO A 8 11.35 53.11 31.31
CA PRO A 8 11.55 52.75 29.91
C PRO A 8 10.32 52.01 29.36
N ARG A 9 9.91 52.41 28.14
CA ARG A 9 8.81 51.80 27.40
C ARG A 9 9.09 50.31 27.17
N PHE A 10 8.12 49.46 27.51
CA PHE A 10 8.07 48.06 27.09
C PHE A 10 8.05 47.99 25.56
N LEU A 11 9.16 47.59 24.95
CA LEU A 11 9.16 47.04 23.61
C LEU A 11 8.61 45.62 23.72
N ALA A 12 7.43 45.40 23.13
CA ALA A 12 6.84 44.09 22.97
C ALA A 12 7.88 43.16 22.33
N ASN A 13 8.22 42.10 23.06
CA ASN A 13 9.08 41.03 22.62
C ASN A 13 8.41 40.36 21.41
N THR A 14 8.78 40.77 20.21
CA THR A 14 8.39 40.07 19.00
C THR A 14 9.06 38.72 19.04
N SER A 15 8.24 37.69 19.22
CA SER A 15 8.61 36.29 19.10
C SER A 15 9.55 36.12 17.92
N ARG A 16 10.75 35.57 18.17
CA ARG A 16 11.64 35.04 17.15
C ARG A 16 10.82 34.11 16.26
N THR A 17 10.40 34.61 15.13
CA THR A 17 9.95 33.83 14.00
C THR A 17 11.11 32.93 13.62
N TYR A 18 10.92 31.62 13.76
CA TYR A 18 11.79 30.64 13.13
C TYR A 18 11.78 30.93 11.64
N ALA A 19 12.86 31.54 11.16
CA ALA A 19 13.05 31.85 9.77
C ALA A 19 13.11 30.55 8.96
N LEU A 20 12.20 30.44 7.98
CA LEU A 20 12.28 29.66 6.75
C LEU A 20 12.60 28.17 6.94
N SER A 21 11.57 27.35 7.16
CA SER A 21 11.63 25.91 6.86
C SER A 21 11.98 25.75 5.37
N LYS A 22 13.10 25.09 5.08
CA LYS A 22 13.45 24.65 3.72
C LYS A 22 12.27 23.88 3.10
N PRO A 23 12.09 23.91 1.77
CA PRO A 23 10.97 23.21 1.13
C PRO A 23 11.09 21.69 1.39
N ALA A 24 10.17 21.16 2.19
CA ALA A 24 9.96 19.72 2.29
C ALA A 24 9.35 19.25 0.98
N HIS A 25 9.84 18.14 0.45
CA HIS A 25 9.31 17.50 -0.74
C HIS A 25 8.51 16.27 -0.36
N CYS A 26 7.51 15.90 -1.15
CA CYS A 26 6.72 14.72 -0.85
C CYS A 26 6.72 13.64 -1.95
N VAL A 27 6.29 12.45 -1.54
CA VAL A 27 5.96 11.31 -2.38
C VAL A 27 4.56 10.90 -1.99
N LEU A 28 3.60 10.94 -2.91
CA LEU A 28 2.32 10.29 -2.64
C LEU A 28 2.52 8.80 -2.97
N ASP A 29 2.36 7.96 -1.96
CA ASP A 29 2.30 6.51 -2.02
C ASP A 29 0.80 6.14 -2.02
N PRO A 30 0.12 6.23 -3.17
CA PRO A 30 -1.21 5.65 -3.32
C PRO A 30 -1.20 4.18 -2.88
N PRO A 31 -2.32 3.74 -2.31
CA PRO A 31 -2.40 2.44 -1.69
C PRO A 31 -2.02 1.33 -2.66
N PRO A 32 -1.39 0.26 -2.17
CA PRO A 32 -0.90 -0.85 -2.97
C PRO A 32 -2.00 -1.72 -3.59
N SER A 33 -3.27 -1.33 -3.49
CA SER A 33 -4.43 -2.10 -3.96
C SER A 33 -5.67 -1.21 -4.09
N PHE A 34 -6.23 -1.15 -5.30
CA PHE A 34 -7.52 -0.49 -5.60
C PHE A 34 -8.64 -1.50 -5.85
N GLN A 35 -8.34 -2.63 -6.48
CA GLN A 35 -9.27 -3.75 -6.73
C GLN A 35 -10.67 -3.30 -7.23
N PRO A 36 -10.78 -2.80 -8.48
CA PRO A 36 -12.05 -2.33 -9.02
C PRO A 36 -12.98 -3.49 -9.35
N ASP A 37 -14.19 -3.47 -8.79
CA ASP A 37 -15.24 -4.46 -9.06
C ASP A 37 -16.36 -3.85 -9.91
N LYS A 38 -16.48 -4.34 -11.14
CA LYS A 38 -17.50 -3.92 -12.09
C LYS A 38 -18.90 -4.47 -11.78
N TRP A 39 -18.98 -5.51 -10.95
CA TRP A 39 -20.23 -6.16 -10.57
C TRP A 39 -20.77 -5.65 -9.25
N TYR A 40 -20.02 -4.80 -8.55
CA TYR A 40 -20.44 -4.16 -7.31
C TYR A 40 -21.77 -3.43 -7.50
N ARG A 41 -22.73 -3.69 -6.60
CA ARG A 41 -24.03 -3.03 -6.59
C ARG A 41 -24.33 -2.48 -5.21
N PRO A 42 -24.51 -1.14 -5.06
CA PRO A 42 -25.06 -0.57 -3.84
C PRO A 42 -26.36 -1.27 -3.44
N GLY A 43 -26.53 -1.56 -2.15
CA GLY A 43 -27.69 -2.30 -1.62
C GLY A 43 -27.63 -3.83 -1.81
N ALA A 44 -26.63 -4.40 -2.49
CA ALA A 44 -26.45 -5.85 -2.61
C ALA A 44 -25.99 -6.48 -1.28
N LYS A 45 -26.10 -7.81 -1.16
CA LYS A 45 -25.59 -8.48 0.04
C LYS A 45 -24.08 -8.59 0.02
N VAL A 46 -23.45 -8.28 1.14
CA VAL A 46 -22.01 -8.54 1.34
C VAL A 46 -21.68 -10.03 1.16
N LYS A 47 -22.55 -10.93 1.67
CA LYS A 47 -22.35 -12.38 1.52
C LYS A 47 -22.45 -12.90 0.08
N ASP A 48 -23.09 -12.14 -0.82
CA ASP A 48 -23.17 -12.45 -2.25
C ASP A 48 -22.14 -11.60 -3.04
N SER A 49 -20.96 -11.38 -2.44
CA SER A 49 -19.85 -10.61 -3.02
C SER A 49 -20.20 -9.18 -3.40
N CYS A 50 -21.26 -8.59 -2.82
CA CYS A 50 -21.81 -7.31 -3.24
C CYS A 50 -22.36 -7.27 -4.69
N HIS A 51 -22.67 -8.41 -5.31
CA HIS A 51 -23.16 -8.45 -6.71
C HIS A 51 -24.69 -8.60 -6.86
N LYS A 52 -25.38 -9.12 -5.83
CA LYS A 52 -26.80 -9.52 -5.94
C LYS A 52 -27.73 -8.73 -5.03
N LEU A 53 -28.72 -8.08 -5.64
CA LEU A 53 -29.85 -7.43 -4.96
C LEU A 53 -30.91 -8.48 -4.57
N HIS A 54 -31.53 -8.31 -3.41
CA HIS A 54 -32.60 -9.19 -2.92
C HIS A 54 -33.84 -8.39 -2.51
N LYS A 55 -35.01 -8.77 -3.03
CA LYS A 55 -36.29 -8.06 -2.87
C LYS A 55 -36.99 -8.23 -1.50
N LYS A 56 -36.54 -9.14 -0.63
CA LYS A 56 -37.20 -9.41 0.68
C LYS A 56 -36.40 -8.84 1.86
N LYS A 57 -37.09 -8.24 2.84
CA LYS A 57 -36.56 -7.95 4.18
C LYS A 57 -36.13 -9.27 4.83
N LEU A 58 -34.90 -9.34 5.32
CA LEU A 58 -34.34 -10.52 5.98
C LEU A 58 -34.42 -10.32 7.50
N LEU A 59 -34.67 -11.41 8.21
CA LEU A 59 -34.89 -11.41 9.66
C LEU A 59 -33.58 -11.43 10.47
N ASP A 60 -32.44 -11.70 9.84
CA ASP A 60 -31.15 -11.88 10.51
C ASP A 60 -30.15 -10.77 10.17
N LYS A 61 -29.46 -10.21 11.19
CA LYS A 61 -28.63 -8.99 11.07
C LYS A 61 -27.40 -9.19 10.17
N GLU A 62 -26.75 -10.35 10.23
CA GLU A 62 -25.58 -10.63 9.38
C GLU A 62 -25.99 -10.93 7.92
N GLU A 63 -27.10 -11.62 7.70
CA GLU A 63 -27.70 -11.78 6.37
C GLU A 63 -28.27 -10.47 5.79
N SER A 64 -28.49 -9.47 6.65
CA SER A 64 -29.02 -8.17 6.28
C SER A 64 -27.96 -7.19 5.78
N ARG A 65 -26.66 -7.41 6.07
CA ARG A 65 -25.62 -6.41 5.75
C ARG A 65 -25.58 -6.11 4.25
N ARG A 66 -25.88 -4.85 3.91
CA ARG A 66 -25.95 -4.36 2.53
C ARG A 66 -24.72 -3.55 2.15
N ALA A 67 -24.40 -3.62 0.87
CA ALA A 67 -23.37 -2.85 0.21
C ALA A 67 -23.68 -1.35 0.29
N GLY A 68 -22.73 -0.54 0.74
CA GLY A 68 -22.80 0.93 0.65
C GLY A 68 -22.54 1.43 -0.78
N THR A 69 -22.90 2.68 -1.08
CA THR A 69 -22.68 3.30 -2.39
C THR A 69 -21.18 3.51 -2.71
N LEU A 70 -20.39 3.78 -1.67
CA LEU A 70 -18.95 4.06 -1.76
C LEU A 70 -18.08 2.88 -1.30
N GLY A 71 -18.63 1.67 -1.33
CA GLY A 71 -17.97 0.50 -0.76
C GLY A 71 -18.48 0.21 0.66
N THR A 72 -18.04 -0.92 1.20
CA THR A 72 -18.53 -1.40 2.51
C THR A 72 -17.34 -1.70 3.41
N PRO A 73 -17.04 -0.83 4.40
CA PRO A 73 -15.85 -0.99 5.25
C PRO A 73 -15.92 -2.29 6.05
N ALA A 74 -14.79 -2.91 6.41
CA ALA A 74 -14.78 -4.19 7.16
C ALA A 74 -15.61 -5.28 6.49
N SER A 75 -15.52 -5.41 5.16
CA SER A 75 -16.22 -6.43 4.39
C SER A 75 -15.30 -7.16 3.42
N SER A 76 -15.81 -8.24 2.82
CA SER A 76 -15.14 -8.98 1.75
C SER A 76 -15.43 -8.43 0.35
N CYS A 77 -16.06 -7.26 0.24
CA CYS A 77 -16.34 -6.67 -1.05
C CYS A 77 -15.15 -5.88 -1.56
N ASP A 78 -14.94 -5.95 -2.87
CA ASP A 78 -13.96 -5.15 -3.60
C ASP A 78 -14.48 -3.70 -3.81
N SER A 79 -13.65 -2.83 -4.38
CA SER A 79 -13.99 -1.40 -4.50
C SER A 79 -14.96 -1.16 -5.65
N PRO A 80 -16.09 -0.45 -5.43
CA PRO A 80 -16.84 0.09 -6.55
C PRO A 80 -16.02 1.17 -7.27
N TYR A 81 -16.26 1.32 -8.57
CA TYR A 81 -15.67 2.38 -9.38
C TYR A 81 -15.98 3.78 -8.81
N THR A 82 -17.14 3.97 -8.19
CA THR A 82 -17.54 5.23 -7.53
C THR A 82 -16.59 5.63 -6.40
N LEU A 83 -16.11 4.67 -5.60
CA LEU A 83 -15.13 4.94 -4.55
C LEU A 83 -13.81 5.41 -5.16
N ILE A 84 -13.33 4.69 -6.19
CA ILE A 84 -12.06 4.99 -6.84
C ILE A 84 -12.11 6.39 -7.47
N ASP A 85 -13.17 6.69 -8.21
CA ASP A 85 -13.38 8.01 -8.83
C ASP A 85 -13.43 9.12 -7.78
N ALA A 86 -14.14 8.92 -6.66
CA ALA A 86 -14.18 9.88 -5.57
C ALA A 86 -12.80 10.07 -4.91
N THR A 87 -12.00 9.02 -4.77
CA THR A 87 -10.60 9.11 -4.28
C THR A 87 -9.75 9.98 -5.19
N PHE A 88 -9.75 9.72 -6.51
CA PHE A 88 -8.94 10.49 -7.46
C PHE A 88 -9.44 11.93 -7.59
N GLU A 89 -10.75 12.15 -7.54
CA GLU A 89 -11.32 13.50 -7.56
C GLU A 89 -10.89 14.32 -6.34
N TRP A 90 -10.91 13.73 -5.15
CA TRP A 90 -10.40 14.41 -3.95
C TRP A 90 -8.89 14.70 -4.06
N ILE A 91 -8.09 13.74 -4.53
CA ILE A 91 -6.64 13.93 -4.74
C ILE A 91 -6.41 15.06 -5.75
N ARG A 92 -7.17 15.07 -6.85
CA ARG A 92 -7.10 16.10 -7.89
C ARG A 92 -7.43 17.48 -7.34
N LYS A 93 -8.46 17.59 -6.50
CA LYS A 93 -8.88 18.86 -5.89
C LYS A 93 -7.90 19.37 -4.84
N GLU A 94 -7.42 18.48 -3.95
CA GLU A 94 -6.66 18.88 -2.77
C GLU A 94 -5.15 18.90 -2.99
N TRP A 95 -4.64 18.06 -3.89
CA TRP A 95 -3.21 17.82 -4.03
C TRP A 95 -2.64 18.19 -5.39
N LYS A 96 -3.41 18.18 -6.48
CA LYS A 96 -2.86 18.46 -7.82
C LYS A 96 -1.99 19.72 -7.87
N ASP A 97 -2.48 20.83 -7.33
CA ASP A 97 -1.77 22.12 -7.36
C ASP A 97 -0.74 22.28 -6.22
N LYS A 98 -0.80 21.40 -5.20
CA LYS A 98 0.24 21.29 -4.16
C LYS A 98 1.41 20.41 -4.61
N ILE A 99 1.20 19.62 -5.66
CA ILE A 99 2.16 18.79 -6.39
C ILE A 99 2.60 19.60 -7.63
N ASP A 100 3.24 20.76 -7.41
CA ASP A 100 3.76 21.58 -8.52
C ASP A 100 5.29 21.74 -8.43
N PHE A 101 5.96 21.45 -9.54
CA PHE A 101 7.40 21.55 -9.72
C PHE A 101 7.82 22.93 -10.26
N TYR A 102 6.89 23.74 -10.78
CA TYR A 102 7.18 25.08 -11.33
C TYR A 102 7.16 26.18 -10.26
N GLY A 103 7.98 25.99 -9.22
CA GLY A 103 8.53 27.10 -8.42
C GLY A 103 7.55 27.98 -7.63
N ARG A 104 6.30 27.58 -7.42
CA ARG A 104 5.32 28.35 -6.62
C ARG A 104 4.72 27.61 -5.41
N ALA A 105 5.02 26.32 -5.22
CA ALA A 105 4.48 25.54 -4.11
C ALA A 105 5.36 25.58 -2.84
N ILE A 106 4.71 25.57 -1.68
CA ILE A 106 5.33 25.55 -0.34
C ILE A 106 5.97 24.18 -0.02
N MET A 107 5.56 23.11 -0.72
CA MET A 107 6.14 21.75 -0.60
C MET A 107 6.08 20.98 -1.94
N PRO A 108 7.16 20.87 -2.73
CA PRO A 108 7.10 20.20 -4.04
C PRO A 108 7.09 18.68 -3.87
N VAL A 109 5.95 18.02 -4.06
CA VAL A 109 5.90 16.58 -4.26
C VAL A 109 6.59 16.25 -5.59
N LYS A 110 7.59 15.36 -5.62
CA LYS A 110 8.38 15.12 -6.85
C LYS A 110 8.07 13.80 -7.58
N PHE A 111 7.43 12.82 -6.93
CA PHE A 111 7.09 11.54 -7.56
C PHE A 111 5.99 10.77 -6.82
N LEU A 112 5.45 9.76 -7.49
CA LEU A 112 4.39 8.88 -7.00
C LEU A 112 4.87 7.43 -7.01
N VAL A 113 4.62 6.70 -5.93
CA VAL A 113 4.90 5.25 -5.84
C VAL A 113 3.58 4.49 -5.77
N LEU A 114 3.36 3.60 -6.73
CA LEU A 114 2.20 2.76 -6.86
C LEU A 114 2.59 1.29 -6.77
N ALA A 115 1.91 0.54 -5.92
CA ALA A 115 1.78 -0.89 -6.14
C ALA A 115 0.37 -1.17 -6.65
N PHE A 116 0.26 -1.81 -7.82
CA PHE A 116 -1.02 -2.24 -8.35
C PHE A 116 -1.39 -3.58 -7.69
N ALA A 117 -2.69 -3.77 -7.48
CA ALA A 117 -3.28 -5.09 -7.27
C ALA A 117 -4.73 -5.06 -7.72
N SER A 118 -5.06 -5.88 -8.71
CA SER A 118 -6.42 -6.04 -9.24
C SER A 118 -6.88 -7.50 -9.15
N ILE A 119 -7.74 -7.90 -8.20
CA ILE A 119 -8.63 -9.10 -8.03
C ILE A 119 -8.34 -10.49 -8.75
N HIS A 120 -8.42 -11.59 -7.99
CA HIS A 120 -8.27 -13.06 -8.28
C HIS A 120 -9.17 -13.72 -9.37
N VAL A 121 -8.86 -15.01 -9.71
CA VAL A 121 -9.71 -16.02 -10.42
C VAL A 121 -9.41 -17.47 -9.93
N PRO A 122 -10.39 -18.37 -9.69
CA PRO A 122 -10.13 -19.79 -9.44
C PRO A 122 -10.16 -20.67 -10.70
N ARG A 123 -9.36 -21.76 -10.69
CA ARG A 123 -9.26 -22.80 -11.73
C ARG A 123 -10.55 -23.65 -11.88
N PRO A 124 -10.80 -24.27 -13.06
CA PRO A 124 -11.86 -25.25 -13.25
C PRO A 124 -11.37 -26.68 -12.91
N SER A 125 -11.94 -27.33 -11.90
CA SER A 125 -11.84 -28.80 -11.70
C SER A 125 -13.18 -29.37 -11.17
N PRO A 126 -13.55 -30.62 -11.50
CA PRO A 126 -14.91 -31.13 -11.31
C PRO A 126 -15.03 -32.05 -10.08
N LEU A 127 -15.26 -31.51 -8.89
CA LEU A 127 -15.73 -32.27 -7.71
C LEU A 127 -16.70 -31.41 -6.87
N PRO A 128 -17.73 -31.98 -6.25
CA PRO A 128 -18.84 -31.23 -5.66
C PRO A 128 -18.41 -30.51 -4.36
N PRO A 129 -18.86 -29.27 -4.10
CA PRO A 129 -18.36 -28.50 -2.96
C PRO A 129 -19.19 -28.79 -1.70
N LEU A 130 -18.56 -29.43 -0.71
CA LEU A 130 -18.93 -29.31 0.70
C LEU A 130 -17.92 -28.36 1.36
N GLY A 131 -18.41 -27.29 1.98
CA GLY A 131 -17.61 -26.40 2.82
C GLY A 131 -17.32 -25.02 2.19
N VAL A 132 -17.89 -24.00 2.80
CA VAL A 132 -17.82 -22.59 2.43
C VAL A 132 -16.38 -22.07 2.45
N SER A 133 -15.86 -21.70 1.28
CA SER A 133 -14.54 -21.07 1.11
C SER A 133 -14.66 -19.55 1.20
N TYR A 134 -13.96 -18.90 2.14
CA TYR A 134 -13.78 -17.45 2.13
C TYR A 134 -12.74 -17.07 1.07
N ARG A 135 -13.19 -17.00 -0.19
CA ARG A 135 -12.44 -16.52 -1.37
C ARG A 135 -12.68 -15.02 -1.51
N ARG A 136 -11.76 -14.18 -1.04
CA ARG A 136 -11.98 -12.72 -0.94
C ARG A 136 -12.05 -11.99 -2.28
N HIS A 137 -11.64 -12.66 -3.34
CA HIS A 137 -11.53 -12.11 -4.67
C HIS A 137 -12.03 -13.21 -5.62
N ASP A 138 -12.98 -12.89 -6.49
CA ASP A 138 -13.76 -13.87 -7.26
C ASP A 138 -14.51 -14.89 -6.38
N SER A 139 -15.04 -14.44 -5.24
CA SER A 139 -15.94 -15.25 -4.38
C SER A 139 -17.17 -15.72 -5.13
N ASP A 140 -17.59 -14.95 -6.13
CA ASP A 140 -18.73 -15.29 -6.96
C ASP A 140 -18.30 -16.26 -8.06
N ASN A 141 -18.20 -17.55 -7.74
CA ASN A 141 -17.92 -18.63 -8.69
C ASN A 141 -18.86 -18.64 -9.91
N ARG A 142 -19.98 -17.89 -9.87
CA ARG A 142 -20.91 -17.72 -10.99
C ARG A 142 -20.44 -16.67 -12.02
N ARG A 143 -19.47 -15.82 -11.66
CA ARG A 143 -18.94 -14.74 -12.47
C ARG A 143 -17.40 -14.71 -12.41
N PRO A 144 -16.74 -15.81 -12.82
CA PRO A 144 -15.29 -15.89 -12.74
C PRO A 144 -14.67 -14.75 -13.54
N ARG A 145 -13.68 -14.09 -12.94
CA ARG A 145 -13.00 -12.97 -13.57
C ARG A 145 -12.11 -13.48 -14.71
N THR A 146 -11.94 -12.63 -15.72
CA THR A 146 -11.25 -12.95 -16.97
C THR A 146 -9.98 -12.12 -17.10
N LYS A 147 -9.02 -12.61 -17.90
CA LYS A 147 -7.82 -11.83 -18.26
C LYS A 147 -8.17 -10.44 -18.82
N LYS A 148 -9.23 -10.33 -19.62
CA LYS A 148 -9.70 -9.06 -20.18
C LYS A 148 -10.15 -8.08 -19.09
N GLU A 149 -10.86 -8.55 -18.08
CA GLU A 149 -11.30 -7.70 -16.96
C GLU A 149 -10.12 -7.23 -16.11
N ILE A 150 -9.12 -8.08 -15.85
CA ILE A 150 -7.89 -7.71 -15.14
C ILE A 150 -7.15 -6.58 -15.88
N LEU A 151 -6.97 -6.74 -17.19
CA LEU A 151 -6.31 -5.73 -18.02
C LEU A 151 -7.13 -4.43 -18.12
N ASN A 152 -8.46 -4.52 -18.19
CA ASN A 152 -9.33 -3.35 -18.20
C ASN A 152 -9.30 -2.58 -16.88
N SER A 153 -9.27 -3.28 -15.74
CA SER A 153 -9.11 -2.63 -14.43
C SER A 153 -7.76 -1.94 -14.31
N ASN A 154 -6.69 -2.56 -14.79
CA ASN A 154 -5.36 -1.93 -14.83
C ASN A 154 -5.36 -0.68 -15.73
N ARG A 155 -5.94 -0.76 -16.93
CA ARG A 155 -6.12 0.41 -17.82
C ARG A 155 -6.87 1.53 -17.12
N TYR A 156 -7.98 1.21 -16.47
CA TYR A 156 -8.80 2.20 -15.78
C TYR A 156 -8.02 2.92 -14.67
N ILE A 157 -7.31 2.18 -13.80
CA ILE A 157 -6.51 2.82 -12.74
C ILE A 157 -5.37 3.65 -13.35
N THR A 158 -4.65 3.13 -14.34
CA THR A 158 -3.62 3.88 -15.04
C THR A 158 -4.17 5.18 -15.66
N THR A 159 -5.34 5.12 -16.31
CA THR A 159 -6.01 6.29 -16.85
C THR A 159 -6.35 7.31 -15.76
N ARG A 160 -6.88 6.89 -14.60
CA ARG A 160 -7.17 7.83 -13.50
C ARG A 160 -5.92 8.53 -12.96
N PHE A 161 -4.79 7.82 -12.87
CA PHE A 161 -3.51 8.44 -12.53
C PHE A 161 -3.09 9.48 -13.57
N LEU A 162 -3.16 9.14 -14.86
CA LEU A 162 -2.81 10.06 -15.93
C LEU A 162 -3.76 11.26 -15.99
N GLU A 163 -5.06 11.10 -15.85
CA GLU A 163 -6.03 12.22 -15.80
C GLU A 163 -5.78 13.15 -14.61
N THR A 164 -5.33 12.60 -13.48
CA THR A 164 -5.07 13.37 -12.26
C THR A 164 -3.76 14.16 -12.37
N PHE A 165 -2.70 13.55 -12.90
CA PHE A 165 -1.32 14.04 -12.79
C PHE A 165 -0.65 14.40 -14.13
N ALA A 166 -1.26 14.10 -15.29
CA ALA A 166 -0.78 14.58 -16.59
C ALA A 166 -1.38 15.95 -16.94
N PRO A 167 -0.69 16.79 -17.73
CA PRO A 167 -1.22 18.05 -18.23
C PRO A 167 -2.43 17.83 -19.14
N THR A 168 -3.45 18.66 -18.97
CA THR A 168 -4.73 18.61 -19.69
C THR A 168 -4.59 18.76 -21.22
N SER A 169 -3.48 19.33 -21.70
CA SER A 169 -3.25 19.63 -23.13
C SER A 169 -2.95 18.42 -24.02
N ARG A 170 -2.79 17.19 -23.47
CA ARG A 170 -2.42 15.99 -24.27
C ARG A 170 -3.25 14.73 -23.99
N LEU A 171 -4.42 14.82 -23.35
CA LEU A 171 -5.34 13.68 -23.11
C LEU A 171 -6.08 13.16 -24.36
N SER A 172 -5.58 13.44 -25.58
CA SER A 172 -6.13 12.83 -26.79
C SER A 172 -5.57 11.41 -26.93
N PRO A 173 -6.40 10.36 -27.11
CA PRO A 173 -5.97 8.97 -27.23
C PRO A 173 -4.90 8.71 -28.30
N SER A 174 -4.75 9.63 -29.25
CA SER A 174 -3.77 9.56 -30.35
C SER A 174 -2.38 10.15 -30.03
N ASN A 175 -2.18 10.80 -28.87
CA ASN A 175 -0.93 11.54 -28.53
C ASN A 175 -0.34 11.18 -27.15
N ILE A 176 -0.59 9.98 -26.62
CA ILE A 176 0.14 9.47 -25.45
C ILE A 176 1.54 9.05 -25.93
N THR A 177 2.56 9.83 -25.62
CA THR A 177 3.97 9.47 -25.83
C THR A 177 4.49 8.64 -24.65
N ARG A 178 5.54 7.84 -24.86
CA ARG A 178 6.36 7.33 -23.74
C ARG A 178 6.86 8.51 -22.92
N GLN A 179 6.70 8.41 -21.59
CA GLN A 179 6.96 9.50 -20.65
C GLN A 179 6.36 10.86 -21.10
N PRO A 180 5.03 11.03 -21.04
CA PRO A 180 4.47 12.36 -21.21
C PRO A 180 5.06 13.28 -20.14
N GLU A 181 5.08 14.60 -20.36
CA GLU A 181 5.44 15.60 -19.34
C GLU A 181 4.42 15.58 -18.19
N THR A 182 4.33 14.51 -17.40
CA THR A 182 3.54 14.42 -16.18
C THR A 182 4.09 15.38 -15.15
N CYS A 183 3.26 15.88 -14.22
CA CYS A 183 3.76 16.71 -13.13
C CYS A 183 4.78 15.98 -12.25
N CYS A 184 4.72 14.64 -12.22
CA CYS A 184 5.65 13.79 -11.47
C CYS A 184 5.68 12.34 -12.02
N PRO A 185 6.83 11.63 -11.95
CA PRO A 185 6.92 10.23 -12.36
C PRO A 185 6.02 9.33 -11.51
N ILE A 186 5.40 8.33 -12.14
CA ILE A 186 4.57 7.32 -11.50
C ILE A 186 5.26 5.96 -11.62
N VAL A 187 5.53 5.31 -10.49
CA VAL A 187 6.24 4.02 -10.44
C VAL A 187 5.28 2.91 -10.02
N ALA A 188 4.97 1.96 -10.88
CA ALA A 188 3.98 0.90 -10.68
C ALA A 188 4.64 -0.46 -10.39
N SER A 189 4.13 -1.23 -9.42
CA SER A 189 4.52 -2.64 -9.17
C SER A 189 3.41 -3.63 -9.53
N ILE A 190 3.77 -4.80 -10.06
CA ILE A 190 2.82 -5.89 -10.37
C ILE A 190 2.38 -6.58 -9.08
N GLY A 191 1.07 -6.73 -8.89
CA GLY A 191 0.47 -7.49 -7.80
C GLY A 191 0.05 -8.90 -8.18
N ASN A 192 -0.14 -9.74 -7.17
CA ASN A 192 -0.49 -11.15 -7.34
C ASN A 192 -1.88 -11.39 -7.92
N ASN A 193 -2.73 -10.36 -7.85
CA ASN A 193 -4.03 -10.37 -8.50
C ASN A 193 -3.98 -9.83 -9.94
N ASP A 194 -2.96 -9.08 -10.34
CA ASP A 194 -2.85 -8.48 -11.68
C ASP A 194 -2.55 -9.51 -12.79
N VAL A 195 -2.38 -10.78 -12.43
CA VAL A 195 -1.99 -11.84 -13.35
C VAL A 195 -3.07 -12.90 -13.47
N TYR A 196 -3.16 -13.48 -14.67
CA TYR A 196 -4.07 -14.57 -14.98
C TYR A 196 -3.28 -15.75 -15.54
N PRO A 197 -3.39 -16.97 -14.97
CA PRO A 197 -4.15 -17.32 -13.76
C PRO A 197 -3.64 -16.64 -12.48
N HIS A 198 -4.48 -16.54 -11.45
CA HIS A 198 -4.11 -15.88 -10.19
C HIS A 198 -2.82 -16.46 -9.57
N ASN A 199 -1.95 -15.56 -9.10
CA ASN A 199 -0.60 -15.84 -8.60
C ASN A 199 0.39 -16.45 -9.60
N ILE A 200 -0.04 -16.82 -10.80
CA ILE A 200 0.81 -17.51 -11.76
C ILE A 200 1.36 -16.49 -12.76
N LEU A 201 2.65 -16.19 -12.63
CA LEU A 201 3.37 -15.32 -13.55
C LEU A 201 4.71 -15.94 -13.90
N ASP A 202 4.89 -16.27 -15.18
CA ASP A 202 6.17 -16.67 -15.75
C ASP A 202 6.95 -15.41 -16.24
N SER A 203 8.20 -15.56 -16.65
CA SER A 203 9.04 -14.48 -17.17
C SER A 203 9.20 -14.55 -18.70
N GLY A 204 10.06 -13.68 -19.23
CA GLY A 204 10.51 -13.67 -20.60
C GLY A 204 9.74 -12.74 -21.54
N PRO A 205 10.35 -12.33 -22.66
CA PRO A 205 9.87 -11.24 -23.51
C PRO A 205 8.61 -11.61 -24.29
N LYS A 206 8.28 -12.90 -24.36
CA LYS A 206 7.05 -13.41 -25.00
C LYS A 206 5.87 -13.50 -24.02
N ASN A 207 6.07 -13.17 -22.74
CA ASN A 207 5.01 -13.25 -21.75
C ASN A 207 3.86 -12.28 -22.12
N PRO A 208 2.64 -12.79 -22.35
CA PRO A 208 1.54 -11.97 -22.85
C PRO A 208 0.94 -11.04 -21.80
N THR A 209 1.20 -11.27 -20.51
CA THR A 209 0.77 -10.38 -19.42
C THR A 209 1.74 -9.22 -19.30
N LEU A 210 3.05 -9.47 -19.30
CA LEU A 210 4.08 -8.42 -19.29
C LEU A 210 3.97 -7.52 -20.53
N ASN A 211 3.79 -8.09 -21.72
CA ASN A 211 3.59 -7.30 -22.94
C ASN A 211 2.31 -6.44 -22.90
N ALA A 212 1.24 -6.93 -22.26
CA ALA A 212 0.04 -6.14 -22.07
C ALA A 212 0.31 -4.97 -21.10
N PHE A 213 1.03 -5.21 -20.00
CA PHE A 213 1.41 -4.14 -19.07
C PHE A 213 2.37 -3.14 -19.67
N LEU A 214 3.29 -3.54 -20.53
CA LEU A 214 4.17 -2.60 -21.22
C LEU A 214 3.37 -1.54 -22.00
N GLY A 215 2.28 -1.94 -22.66
CA GLY A 215 1.40 -0.99 -23.36
C GLY A 215 0.42 -0.24 -22.44
N ILE A 216 0.06 -0.78 -21.28
CA ILE A 216 -0.79 -0.07 -20.31
C ILE A 216 0.02 0.98 -19.55
N TRP A 217 1.24 0.62 -19.15
CA TRP A 217 2.17 1.41 -18.34
C TRP A 217 3.22 2.13 -19.18
N GLU A 218 2.95 2.36 -20.46
CA GLU A 218 3.86 3.03 -21.39
C GLU A 218 4.32 4.41 -20.88
N ALA A 219 3.44 5.13 -20.18
CA ALA A 219 3.75 6.42 -19.57
C ALA A 219 4.57 6.31 -18.27
N PHE A 220 4.62 5.13 -17.64
CA PHE A 220 5.26 4.90 -16.33
C PHE A 220 6.66 4.29 -16.46
N ILE A 221 6.91 3.55 -17.55
CA ILE A 221 8.15 2.81 -17.77
C ILE A 221 9.08 3.66 -18.66
N PRO A 222 10.28 4.04 -18.17
CA PRO A 222 11.28 4.71 -18.99
C PRO A 222 11.68 3.92 -20.23
N GLU A 223 12.00 4.62 -21.31
CA GLU A 223 12.33 3.98 -22.59
C GLU A 223 13.52 3.03 -22.47
N GLU A 224 14.53 3.43 -21.71
CA GLU A 224 15.73 2.63 -21.42
C GLU A 224 15.45 1.39 -20.54
N GLN A 225 14.26 1.30 -19.93
CA GLN A 225 13.86 0.17 -19.10
C GLN A 225 12.88 -0.79 -19.80
N VAL A 226 12.48 -0.50 -21.04
CA VAL A 226 11.48 -1.29 -21.78
C VAL A 226 11.89 -2.75 -21.90
N HIS A 227 13.14 -3.02 -22.28
CA HIS A 227 13.63 -4.40 -22.41
C HIS A 227 13.69 -5.10 -21.05
N THR A 228 14.19 -4.44 -20.01
CA THR A 228 14.18 -4.97 -18.64
C THR A 228 12.77 -5.36 -18.18
N PHE A 229 11.79 -4.48 -18.45
CA PHE A 229 10.39 -4.75 -18.11
C PHE A 229 9.80 -5.89 -18.94
N GLN A 230 10.16 -6.02 -20.21
CA GLN A 230 9.69 -7.13 -21.05
C GLN A 230 10.22 -8.48 -20.56
N GLU A 231 11.46 -8.53 -20.09
CA GLU A 231 12.06 -9.75 -19.57
C GLU A 231 11.43 -10.20 -18.24
N GLY A 232 11.15 -9.26 -17.33
CA GLY A 232 10.79 -9.63 -15.96
C GLY A 232 9.70 -8.78 -15.29
N GLY A 233 9.18 -7.75 -15.92
CA GLY A 233 8.18 -6.86 -15.31
C GLY A 233 8.70 -6.01 -14.14
N TRP A 234 10.01 -6.04 -13.86
CA TRP A 234 10.70 -5.13 -12.95
C TRP A 234 11.38 -4.01 -13.74
N TYR A 235 11.56 -2.85 -13.13
CA TYR A 235 12.19 -1.69 -13.77
C TYR A 235 12.61 -0.62 -12.74
N SER A 236 13.45 0.33 -13.17
CA SER A 236 13.88 1.47 -12.35
C SER A 236 13.42 2.82 -12.89
N VAL A 237 13.22 3.80 -12.01
CA VAL A 237 12.90 5.18 -12.39
C VAL A 237 13.74 6.16 -11.60
N ASP A 238 14.44 7.05 -12.28
CA ASP A 238 15.16 8.17 -11.67
C ASP A 238 14.17 9.29 -11.32
N VAL A 239 13.51 9.14 -10.18
CA VAL A 239 12.44 10.05 -9.71
C VAL A 239 12.95 11.43 -9.29
N ILE A 240 14.22 11.52 -8.89
CA ILE A 240 14.96 12.78 -8.77
C ILE A 240 16.30 12.55 -9.47
N PRO A 241 16.47 13.06 -10.71
CA PRO A 241 17.66 12.78 -11.50
C PRO A 241 18.97 13.00 -10.72
N GLY A 242 19.81 11.96 -10.69
CA GLY A 242 21.11 11.97 -10.00
C GLY A 242 21.05 11.96 -8.47
N LEU A 243 19.87 11.88 -7.84
CA LEU A 243 19.73 11.89 -6.37
C LEU A 243 18.91 10.73 -5.82
N LEU A 244 17.80 10.37 -6.47
CA LEU A 244 16.87 9.36 -5.99
C LEU A 244 16.34 8.52 -7.13
N LYS A 245 16.47 7.21 -6.97
CA LYS A 245 15.93 6.19 -7.86
C LYS A 245 14.91 5.34 -7.11
N VAL A 246 13.88 4.88 -7.79
CA VAL A 246 12.95 3.86 -7.29
C VAL A 246 13.13 2.60 -8.12
N LEU A 247 13.29 1.45 -7.47
CA LEU A 247 13.26 0.15 -8.12
C LEU A 247 11.88 -0.48 -7.88
N SER A 248 11.13 -0.67 -8.96
CA SER A 248 9.89 -1.42 -8.96
C SER A 248 10.19 -2.90 -9.17
N LEU A 249 9.95 -3.69 -8.13
CA LEU A 249 10.23 -5.11 -8.07
C LEU A 249 9.00 -5.91 -8.53
N ASN A 250 9.23 -7.00 -9.25
CA ASN A 250 8.21 -8.00 -9.56
C ASN A 250 8.24 -9.13 -8.53
N THR A 251 7.74 -8.84 -7.32
CA THR A 251 7.81 -9.78 -6.20
C THR A 251 7.01 -11.08 -6.38
N MET A 252 6.31 -11.23 -7.51
CA MET A 252 5.73 -12.50 -7.95
C MET A 252 6.77 -13.59 -8.16
N TYR A 253 8.01 -13.25 -8.52
CA TYR A 253 9.08 -14.23 -8.68
C TYR A 253 9.67 -14.68 -7.35
N PHE A 254 9.45 -13.92 -6.29
CA PHE A 254 9.83 -14.32 -4.93
C PHE A 254 8.70 -15.06 -4.21
N TYR A 255 7.46 -14.96 -4.69
CA TYR A 255 6.26 -15.40 -3.97
C TYR A 255 6.03 -16.91 -4.08
N LYS A 256 6.00 -17.64 -2.96
CA LYS A 256 5.82 -19.11 -2.93
C LYS A 256 4.55 -19.62 -3.62
N SER A 257 3.51 -18.79 -3.68
CA SER A 257 2.25 -19.18 -4.33
C SER A 257 2.32 -19.11 -5.86
N ASN A 258 3.41 -18.59 -6.43
CA ASN A 258 3.65 -18.60 -7.86
C ASN A 258 4.30 -19.93 -8.27
N ALA A 259 3.46 -20.88 -8.70
CA ALA A 259 3.92 -22.20 -9.10
C ALA A 259 4.58 -22.24 -10.50
N ALA A 260 4.78 -21.10 -11.17
CA ALA A 260 5.48 -21.03 -12.46
C ALA A 260 7.00 -20.86 -12.32
N VAL A 261 7.52 -20.60 -11.12
CA VAL A 261 8.94 -20.32 -10.85
C VAL A 261 9.40 -21.11 -9.63
N ASP A 262 10.72 -21.33 -9.49
CA ASP A 262 11.29 -22.12 -8.39
C ASP A 262 12.15 -21.28 -7.42
N GLY A 263 11.87 -19.98 -7.37
CA GLY A 263 12.48 -19.06 -6.43
C GLY A 263 13.80 -18.49 -6.92
N CYS A 264 14.86 -18.58 -6.11
CA CYS A 264 16.11 -17.86 -6.34
C CYS A 264 17.31 -18.77 -6.07
N ASP A 265 17.30 -20.01 -6.53
CA ASP A 265 18.44 -20.93 -6.39
C ASP A 265 19.19 -21.11 -7.72
N ASP A 266 18.46 -21.30 -8.82
CA ASP A 266 19.05 -21.45 -10.15
C ASP A 266 19.23 -20.10 -10.85
N HIS A 267 20.29 -20.00 -11.67
CA HIS A 267 20.61 -18.76 -12.40
C HIS A 267 19.53 -18.37 -13.40
N ASP A 268 18.89 -19.37 -14.03
CA ASP A 268 17.89 -19.15 -15.07
C ASP A 268 16.50 -18.82 -14.48
N ASP A 269 16.30 -18.99 -13.17
CA ASP A 269 15.07 -18.54 -12.52
C ASP A 269 14.95 -17.02 -12.54
N PRO A 270 13.77 -16.47 -12.88
CA PRO A 270 13.57 -15.03 -12.89
C PRO A 270 13.77 -14.39 -11.52
N GLY A 271 13.56 -15.12 -10.42
CA GLY A 271 13.85 -14.64 -9.08
C GLY A 271 15.34 -14.40 -8.84
N THR A 272 16.22 -15.28 -9.34
CA THR A 272 17.67 -15.06 -9.26
C THR A 272 18.08 -13.87 -10.14
N GLN A 273 17.58 -13.81 -11.37
CA GLN A 273 17.88 -12.70 -12.29
C GLN A 273 17.44 -11.34 -11.73
N GLU A 274 16.27 -11.28 -11.09
CA GLU A 274 15.81 -10.04 -10.45
C GLU A 274 16.71 -9.66 -9.27
N ILE A 275 17.15 -10.61 -8.42
CA ILE A 275 18.09 -10.32 -7.33
C ILE A 275 19.41 -9.76 -7.85
N GLU A 276 19.95 -10.35 -8.92
CA GLU A 276 21.18 -9.87 -9.56
C GLU A 276 21.00 -8.48 -10.18
N TRP A 277 19.85 -8.24 -10.80
CA TRP A 277 19.48 -6.91 -11.31
C TRP A 277 19.36 -5.87 -10.20
N ILE A 278 18.71 -6.19 -9.06
CA ILE A 278 18.63 -5.30 -7.91
C ILE A 278 20.04 -4.97 -7.41
N GLU A 279 20.92 -5.97 -7.27
CA GLU A 279 22.29 -5.74 -6.85
C GLU A 279 23.05 -4.82 -7.81
N ALA A 280 22.91 -5.02 -9.13
CA ALA A 280 23.53 -4.18 -10.13
C ALA A 280 23.02 -2.72 -10.08
N GLU A 281 21.72 -2.50 -9.90
CA GLU A 281 21.16 -1.14 -9.75
C GLU A 281 21.61 -0.47 -8.45
N LEU A 282 21.71 -1.22 -7.35
CA LEU A 282 22.22 -0.71 -6.08
C LEU A 282 23.70 -0.33 -6.16
N GLN A 283 24.53 -1.12 -6.85
CA GLN A 283 25.93 -0.80 -7.10
C GLN A 283 26.08 0.49 -7.94
N LYS A 284 25.25 0.65 -8.98
CA LYS A 284 25.23 1.89 -9.77
C LYS A 284 24.81 3.08 -8.93
N ALA A 285 23.75 2.95 -8.13
CA ALA A 285 23.29 4.01 -7.25
C ALA A 285 24.35 4.39 -6.21
N GLU A 286 25.02 3.41 -5.61
CA GLU A 286 26.13 3.63 -4.67
C GLU A 286 27.27 4.43 -5.31
N LYS A 287 27.73 3.97 -6.49
CA LYS A 287 28.79 4.63 -7.26
C LYS A 287 28.43 6.07 -7.62
N ASN A 288 27.17 6.32 -7.93
CA ASN A 288 26.66 7.64 -8.31
C ASN A 288 26.18 8.46 -7.10
N HIS A 289 26.38 7.98 -5.88
CA HIS A 289 25.93 8.62 -4.64
C HIS A 289 24.42 8.89 -4.55
N MET A 290 23.62 8.11 -5.27
CA MET A 290 22.16 8.17 -5.25
C MET A 290 21.58 7.38 -4.07
N LYS A 291 20.35 7.73 -3.69
CA LYS A 291 19.52 6.93 -2.78
C LYS A 291 18.51 6.10 -3.55
N VAL A 292 18.03 5.04 -2.92
CA VAL A 292 17.08 4.10 -3.54
C VAL A 292 15.88 3.83 -2.64
N TYR A 293 14.68 3.89 -3.20
CA TYR A 293 13.52 3.19 -2.65
C TYR A 293 13.32 1.87 -3.38
N LEU A 294 13.02 0.80 -2.64
CA LEU A 294 12.53 -0.45 -3.22
C LEU A 294 11.01 -0.51 -3.02
N THR A 295 10.27 -0.82 -4.09
CA THR A 295 8.83 -1.04 -4.02
C THR A 295 8.42 -2.33 -4.68
N GLY A 296 7.35 -2.96 -4.17
CA GLY A 296 6.80 -4.19 -4.73
C GLY A 296 5.45 -4.51 -4.09
N HIS A 297 4.78 -5.57 -4.54
CA HIS A 297 3.46 -5.91 -4.01
C HIS A 297 3.53 -6.81 -2.76
N VAL A 298 3.95 -8.07 -2.93
CA VAL A 298 4.09 -9.04 -1.83
C VAL A 298 5.30 -8.65 -0.98
N PRO A 299 5.19 -8.52 0.35
CA PRO A 299 6.32 -8.13 1.19
C PRO A 299 7.26 -9.30 1.52
N PRO A 300 8.55 -9.02 1.82
CA PRO A 300 9.61 -10.00 2.08
C PRO A 300 9.50 -10.66 3.47
N LYS A 301 8.34 -11.27 3.77
CA LYS A 301 8.17 -12.16 4.93
C LYS A 301 8.62 -13.57 4.55
N ARG A 302 9.28 -14.27 5.48
CA ARG A 302 9.70 -15.69 5.32
C ARG A 302 8.56 -16.64 4.96
N LYS A 303 7.34 -16.33 5.44
CA LYS A 303 6.13 -17.09 5.12
C LYS A 303 5.66 -16.87 3.67
N ASN A 304 5.93 -15.70 3.08
CA ASN A 304 5.50 -15.35 1.72
C ASN A 304 6.51 -15.75 0.66
N TYR A 305 7.81 -15.54 0.93
CA TYR A 305 8.86 -15.68 -0.08
C TYR A 305 9.53 -17.04 -0.07
N PHE A 306 9.91 -17.57 -1.23
CA PHE A 306 10.79 -18.74 -1.32
C PHE A 306 12.01 -18.55 -0.39
N PRO A 307 12.46 -19.60 0.34
CA PRO A 307 13.52 -19.43 1.32
C PRO A 307 14.80 -18.81 0.75
N SER A 308 15.22 -19.21 -0.45
CA SER A 308 16.38 -18.66 -1.15
C SER A 308 16.20 -17.19 -1.51
N CYS A 309 15.04 -16.81 -2.06
CA CYS A 309 14.71 -15.42 -2.35
C CYS A 309 14.69 -14.55 -1.10
N TRP A 310 14.03 -15.01 -0.02
CA TRP A 310 13.96 -14.29 1.25
C TRP A 310 15.36 -14.01 1.81
N HIS A 311 16.22 -15.03 1.78
CA HIS A 311 17.60 -14.93 2.26
C HIS A 311 18.46 -13.99 1.42
N LYS A 312 18.43 -14.15 0.09
CA LYS A 312 19.17 -13.29 -0.85
C LYS A 312 18.71 -11.83 -0.74
N TYR A 313 17.41 -11.59 -0.71
CA TYR A 313 16.83 -10.25 -0.51
C TYR A 313 17.27 -9.62 0.82
N GLY A 314 17.18 -10.39 1.91
CA GLY A 314 17.58 -9.93 3.25
C GLY A 314 19.06 -9.54 3.32
N LYS A 315 19.94 -10.38 2.77
CA LYS A 315 21.39 -10.10 2.69
C LYS A 315 21.69 -8.85 1.87
N LEU A 316 21.05 -8.71 0.71
CA LEU A 316 21.24 -7.55 -0.16
C LEU A 316 20.77 -6.26 0.51
N SER A 317 19.61 -6.32 1.19
CA SER A 317 19.06 -5.19 1.93
C SER A 317 19.96 -4.75 3.08
N LEU A 318 20.56 -5.70 3.82
CA LEU A 318 21.53 -5.40 4.87
C LEU A 318 22.83 -4.81 4.31
N LYS A 319 23.32 -5.34 3.17
CA LYS A 319 24.55 -4.88 2.51
C LYS A 319 24.43 -3.43 2.02
N TYR A 320 23.29 -3.05 1.44
CA TYR A 320 23.07 -1.73 0.82
C TYR A 320 22.23 -0.77 1.68
N ARG A 321 22.17 -0.98 3.00
CA ARG A 321 21.38 -0.16 3.95
C ARG A 321 21.72 1.34 3.95
N HIS A 322 22.90 1.73 3.48
CA HIS A 322 23.31 3.15 3.34
C HIS A 322 22.85 3.77 2.03
N VAL A 323 22.43 2.95 1.05
CA VAL A 323 21.89 3.37 -0.25
C VAL A 323 20.36 3.30 -0.22
N ILE A 324 19.79 2.22 0.31
CA ILE A 324 18.36 2.01 0.40
C ILE A 324 17.79 2.81 1.57
N ILE A 325 16.89 3.75 1.26
CA ILE A 325 16.27 4.65 2.25
C ILE A 325 14.82 4.28 2.58
N GLY A 326 14.27 3.26 1.92
CA GLY A 326 12.99 2.68 2.29
C GLY A 326 12.56 1.50 1.43
N HIS A 327 11.77 0.63 2.04
CA HIS A 327 11.15 -0.55 1.45
C HIS A 327 9.64 -0.41 1.58
N LEU A 328 8.94 -0.32 0.44
CA LEU A 328 7.51 0.02 0.37
C LEU A 328 6.72 -1.12 -0.28
N PHE A 329 5.86 -1.79 0.50
CA PHE A 329 5.08 -2.94 0.04
C PHE A 329 3.60 -2.85 0.43
N GLY A 330 2.81 -3.80 -0.05
CA GLY A 330 1.39 -3.90 0.25
C GLY A 330 0.92 -5.32 0.56
N HIS A 331 -0.04 -5.80 -0.24
CA HIS A 331 -0.63 -7.15 -0.19
C HIS A 331 -1.51 -7.48 1.02
N VAL A 332 -1.12 -7.04 2.23
CA VAL A 332 -1.80 -7.40 3.48
C VAL A 332 -2.99 -6.48 3.81
N ASN A 333 -3.06 -5.30 3.19
CA ASN A 333 -4.06 -4.24 3.42
C ASN A 333 -4.08 -3.67 4.86
N LEU A 334 -3.05 -3.94 5.67
CA LEU A 334 -2.89 -3.41 7.03
C LEU A 334 -1.78 -2.36 7.05
N ASP A 335 -2.00 -1.26 7.75
CA ASP A 335 -0.95 -0.27 8.00
C ASP A 335 0.01 -0.75 9.09
N HIS A 336 1.22 -1.17 8.71
CA HIS A 336 2.25 -1.50 9.69
C HIS A 336 3.63 -1.53 9.06
N PHE A 337 4.65 -1.71 9.89
CA PHE A 337 5.99 -2.06 9.44
C PHE A 337 6.47 -3.35 10.12
N PHE A 338 7.51 -3.97 9.61
CA PHE A 338 8.21 -5.02 10.35
C PHE A 338 9.71 -4.96 10.08
N LEU A 339 10.47 -5.67 10.90
CA LEU A 339 11.92 -5.68 10.82
C LEU A 339 12.40 -7.00 10.21
N LEU A 340 13.40 -6.92 9.34
CA LEU A 340 14.28 -8.05 9.02
C LEU A 340 15.55 -7.86 9.83
N SER A 341 15.90 -8.83 10.68
CA SER A 341 17.13 -8.76 11.46
C SER A 341 18.26 -9.58 10.83
N LYS A 342 19.48 -9.07 10.97
CA LYS A 342 20.71 -9.79 10.60
C LYS A 342 20.78 -11.17 11.28
N LYS A 343 20.37 -11.26 12.54
CA LYS A 343 20.32 -12.51 13.30
C LYS A 343 19.41 -13.54 12.64
N GLU A 344 18.21 -13.15 12.19
CA GLU A 344 17.30 -14.06 11.50
C GLU A 344 17.86 -14.48 10.14
N ILE A 345 18.42 -13.54 9.38
CA ILE A 345 18.95 -13.81 8.05
C ILE A 345 20.20 -14.70 8.12
N GLU A 346 21.13 -14.46 9.04
CA GLU A 346 22.37 -15.24 9.16
C GLU A 346 22.22 -16.52 9.98
N GLY A 347 21.30 -16.54 10.96
CA GLY A 347 21.09 -17.68 11.85
C GLY A 347 20.40 -18.87 11.22
N HIS A 348 19.77 -18.70 10.05
CA HIS A 348 19.13 -19.79 9.32
C HIS A 348 20.10 -20.38 8.30
N LYS A 349 20.54 -21.62 8.53
CA LYS A 349 21.14 -22.44 7.46
C LYS A 349 20.05 -22.74 6.44
N ILE A 350 20.32 -22.48 5.16
CA ILE A 350 19.43 -22.87 4.06
C ILE A 350 19.30 -24.40 4.11
N SER A 351 18.21 -24.90 4.70
CA SER A 351 17.88 -26.33 4.62
C SER A 351 17.41 -26.61 3.20
N ARG A 352 18.10 -27.48 2.48
CA ARG A 352 17.73 -27.95 1.13
C ARG A 352 16.51 -28.88 1.12
N GLN A 353 15.89 -29.13 2.27
CA GLN A 353 14.67 -29.93 2.36
C GLN A 353 13.48 -28.97 2.29
N PRO A 354 12.53 -29.14 1.34
CA PRO A 354 11.27 -28.44 1.42
C PRO A 354 10.61 -28.82 2.75
N GLU A 355 10.38 -27.85 3.63
CA GLU A 355 9.47 -28.06 4.76
C GLU A 355 8.15 -28.54 4.14
N ALA A 356 7.74 -29.77 4.49
CA ALA A 356 6.53 -30.38 3.98
C ALA A 356 5.39 -29.38 4.11
N VAL A 357 4.82 -28.94 2.98
CA VAL A 357 3.69 -28.02 2.96
C VAL A 357 2.51 -28.79 3.57
N PRO A 358 2.02 -28.43 4.77
CA PRO A 358 0.84 -29.09 5.29
C PRO A 358 -0.32 -28.77 4.33
N GLU A 359 -1.06 -29.79 3.91
CA GLU A 359 -2.23 -29.69 3.01
C GLU A 359 -3.31 -28.69 3.48
N ASP A 360 -3.21 -28.19 4.70
CA ASP A 360 -4.13 -27.25 5.35
C ASP A 360 -3.77 -25.75 5.21
N TRP A 361 -2.72 -25.40 4.45
CA TRP A 361 -2.16 -24.03 4.38
C TRP A 361 -3.13 -22.94 3.88
N GLU A 362 -4.13 -23.31 3.06
CA GLU A 362 -5.11 -22.35 2.53
C GLU A 362 -6.16 -21.93 3.57
N ARG A 363 -6.45 -22.77 4.57
CA ARG A 363 -7.62 -22.59 5.44
C ARG A 363 -7.39 -21.60 6.59
N THR A 364 -6.17 -21.52 7.11
CA THR A 364 -5.84 -20.76 8.32
C THR A 364 -5.55 -19.27 8.08
N ASN A 365 -5.06 -18.89 6.89
CA ASN A 365 -4.76 -17.48 6.56
C ASN A 365 -5.83 -16.81 5.67
N ARG A 366 -6.64 -17.57 4.91
CA ARG A 366 -7.66 -16.98 4.00
C ARG A 366 -8.88 -16.43 4.73
N SER A 367 -9.13 -16.84 5.96
CA SER A 367 -10.28 -16.42 6.80
C SER A 367 -9.97 -15.33 7.83
N ALA A 368 -8.69 -14.98 8.04
CA ALA A 368 -8.22 -14.16 9.16
C ALA A 368 -8.75 -12.71 9.27
N PHE A 369 -9.47 -12.18 8.28
CA PHE A 369 -9.74 -10.73 8.21
C PHE A 369 -11.21 -10.32 8.03
N ALA A 370 -12.16 -11.26 8.11
CA ALA A 370 -13.56 -10.93 8.33
C ALA A 370 -13.91 -11.37 9.76
N LEU A 371 -14.10 -10.44 10.69
CA LEU A 371 -14.77 -10.74 11.95
C LEU A 371 -16.10 -10.00 12.03
N PRO A 372 -17.10 -10.59 12.72
CA PRO A 372 -18.37 -9.93 12.96
C PRO A 372 -18.16 -8.67 13.79
N VAL A 373 -18.89 -7.62 13.43
CA VAL A 373 -18.99 -6.39 14.21
C VAL A 373 -19.70 -6.75 15.52
N SER A 374 -18.97 -6.73 16.64
CA SER A 374 -19.55 -6.92 17.96
C SER A 374 -20.38 -5.69 18.34
N GLY A 375 -21.69 -5.80 18.17
CA GLY A 375 -22.67 -5.16 19.05
C GLY A 375 -23.25 -6.26 19.95
N ASP A 376 -23.26 -6.00 21.25
CA ASP A 376 -23.60 -6.93 22.34
C ASP A 376 -24.74 -7.92 22.03
N LEU A 377 -24.45 -9.22 22.21
CA LEU A 377 -25.27 -10.23 22.92
C LEU A 377 -24.76 -11.63 22.59
N ALA A 378 -24.17 -12.28 23.59
CA ALA A 378 -23.94 -13.71 23.57
C ALA A 378 -25.29 -14.45 23.50
N THR A 379 -25.47 -15.35 22.54
CA THR A 379 -25.72 -16.80 22.76
C THR A 379 -26.25 -17.51 21.51
N GLN A 380 -25.58 -18.64 21.21
CA GLN A 380 -26.15 -19.94 20.82
C GLN A 380 -26.45 -20.30 19.33
N TYR A 381 -25.67 -21.31 18.91
CA TYR A 381 -25.83 -22.35 17.87
C TYR A 381 -25.55 -22.05 16.39
N SER A 382 -24.34 -22.43 15.94
CA SER A 382 -24.09 -23.44 14.89
C SER A 382 -22.59 -23.69 14.66
N ASP A 383 -22.09 -24.81 15.21
CA ASP A 383 -20.94 -25.67 14.83
C ASP A 383 -19.78 -25.12 13.96
N SER A 384 -19.05 -24.16 14.51
CA SER A 384 -17.58 -24.07 14.57
C SER A 384 -17.25 -22.81 15.38
N PRO A 385 -16.35 -22.85 16.38
CA PRO A 385 -16.18 -21.71 17.28
C PRO A 385 -15.63 -20.48 16.51
N PRO A 386 -16.18 -19.27 16.74
CA PRO A 386 -15.67 -18.00 16.21
C PRO A 386 -14.18 -17.75 16.48
N GLU A 387 -13.61 -18.50 17.43
CA GLU A 387 -12.21 -18.46 17.85
C GLU A 387 -11.22 -18.81 16.72
N LEU A 388 -11.61 -19.63 15.73
CA LEU A 388 -10.69 -20.08 14.66
C LEU A 388 -10.39 -18.99 13.62
N GLN A 389 -11.32 -18.04 13.39
CA GLN A 389 -11.17 -16.93 12.42
C GLN A 389 -10.51 -15.69 13.03
N LEU A 390 -10.66 -15.49 14.35
CA LEU A 390 -9.87 -14.51 15.12
C LEU A 390 -8.39 -14.89 15.22
N GLY A 391 -8.08 -16.18 15.14
CA GLY A 391 -6.74 -16.72 15.37
C GLY A 391 -5.66 -16.14 14.45
N GLY A 392 -5.91 -16.02 13.14
CA GLY A 392 -4.86 -15.62 12.18
C GLY A 392 -4.39 -14.16 12.31
N ALA A 393 -5.33 -13.21 12.37
CA ALA A 393 -4.99 -11.80 12.55
C ALA A 393 -4.44 -11.54 13.96
N ARG A 394 -4.98 -12.23 14.98
CA ARG A 394 -4.46 -12.16 16.34
C ARG A 394 -3.04 -12.71 16.43
N GLN A 395 -2.76 -13.88 15.86
CA GLN A 395 -1.42 -14.46 15.80
C GLN A 395 -0.44 -13.56 15.04
N TYR A 396 -0.91 -12.89 13.98
CA TYR A 396 -0.08 -11.92 13.24
C TYR A 396 0.29 -10.72 14.11
N LEU A 397 -0.69 -10.17 14.83
CA LEU A 397 -0.47 -9.07 15.77
C LEU A 397 0.40 -9.49 16.96
N GLU A 398 0.22 -10.71 17.50
CA GLU A 398 1.06 -11.28 18.55
C GLU A 398 2.51 -11.41 18.08
N GLN A 399 2.75 -11.98 16.89
CA GLN A 399 4.10 -12.08 16.30
C GLN A 399 4.74 -10.70 16.09
N LEU A 400 3.95 -9.70 15.70
CA LEU A 400 4.46 -8.34 15.49
C LEU A 400 4.79 -7.67 16.83
N PHE A 401 3.92 -7.80 17.82
CA PHE A 401 4.14 -7.31 19.18
C PHE A 401 5.39 -7.95 19.78
N GLU A 402 5.53 -9.28 19.68
CA GLU A 402 6.72 -10.01 20.15
C GLU A 402 7.99 -9.51 19.46
N GLN A 403 7.95 -9.30 18.14
CA GLN A 403 9.09 -8.75 17.41
C GLN A 403 9.49 -7.37 17.97
N TYR A 404 8.51 -6.49 18.19
CA TYR A 404 8.74 -5.15 18.72
C TYR A 404 9.25 -5.14 20.16
N SER A 405 8.65 -5.95 21.05
CA SER A 405 9.07 -6.10 22.45
C SER A 405 10.45 -6.76 22.58
N SER A 406 10.93 -7.46 21.55
CA SER A 406 12.27 -8.07 21.56
C SER A 406 13.41 -7.08 21.30
N ILE A 407 13.12 -5.87 20.80
CA ILE A 407 14.12 -4.87 20.44
C ILE A 407 14.73 -4.26 21.70
N LYS A 408 16.06 -4.30 21.82
CA LYS A 408 16.76 -3.81 23.01
C LYS A 408 17.10 -2.33 22.91
N SER A 409 17.16 -1.64 24.05
CA SER A 409 17.69 -0.28 24.11
C SER A 409 19.17 -0.28 23.68
N GLY A 410 19.55 0.65 22.80
CA GLY A 410 20.91 0.73 22.24
C GLY A 410 21.25 -0.29 21.16
N GLU A 411 20.29 -1.09 20.71
CA GLU A 411 20.49 -2.03 19.60
C GLU A 411 20.88 -1.29 18.30
N ASP A 412 21.89 -1.83 17.61
CA ASP A 412 22.47 -1.21 16.42
C ASP A 412 21.52 -1.32 15.22
N GLY A 413 21.16 -0.16 14.65
CA GLY A 413 20.42 -0.07 13.40
C GLY A 413 21.12 -0.75 12.22
N ALA A 414 22.43 -0.98 12.29
CA ALA A 414 23.17 -1.73 11.28
C ALA A 414 22.76 -3.20 11.14
N HIS A 415 21.99 -3.73 12.10
CA HIS A 415 21.52 -5.11 12.08
C HIS A 415 20.06 -5.27 11.64
N HIS A 416 19.41 -4.19 11.21
CA HIS A 416 17.99 -4.20 10.91
C HIS A 416 17.68 -3.54 9.56
N VAL A 417 16.66 -4.07 8.89
CA VAL A 417 16.02 -3.47 7.72
C VAL A 417 14.55 -3.27 8.05
N VAL A 418 14.03 -2.07 7.76
CA VAL A 418 12.63 -1.72 8.00
C VAL A 418 11.83 -1.94 6.72
N ILE A 419 10.77 -2.73 6.81
CA ILE A 419 9.83 -2.99 5.72
C ILE A 419 8.50 -2.31 6.04
N ASN A 420 8.09 -1.34 5.23
CA ASN A 420 6.82 -0.63 5.40
C ASN A 420 5.73 -1.30 4.56
N ILE A 421 4.58 -1.53 5.18
CA ILE A 421 3.38 -2.07 4.56
C ILE A 421 2.28 -1.01 4.57
N SER A 422 1.91 -0.58 3.38
CA SER A 422 0.86 0.43 3.19
C SER A 422 -0.54 -0.23 3.15
N PRO A 423 -1.55 0.36 3.80
CA PRO A 423 -2.95 -0.09 3.74
C PRO A 423 -3.61 0.26 2.40
N SER A 424 -4.77 -0.33 2.10
CA SER A 424 -5.41 -0.25 0.76
C SER A 424 -6.55 0.77 0.62
N VAL A 425 -6.89 1.18 -0.61
CA VAL A 425 -8.19 1.84 -0.91
C VAL A 425 -9.35 0.84 -0.90
N VAL A 426 -9.06 -0.45 -1.08
CA VAL A 426 -10.08 -1.51 -0.99
C VAL A 426 -10.87 -1.39 0.32
N PRO A 427 -12.22 -1.43 0.28
CA PRO A 427 -13.06 -1.26 1.45
C PRO A 427 -13.02 -2.45 2.42
N THR A 428 -11.92 -3.24 2.42
CA THR A 428 -11.59 -4.13 3.54
C THR A 428 -11.50 -3.33 4.83
N PHE A 429 -10.90 -2.14 4.77
CA PHE A 429 -10.92 -1.12 5.83
C PHE A 429 -11.39 0.20 5.22
N ASN A 430 -11.31 1.30 5.96
CA ASN A 430 -11.49 2.61 5.36
C ASN A 430 -10.41 2.82 4.28
N PRO A 431 -10.78 3.39 3.12
CA PRO A 431 -9.87 3.68 2.03
C PRO A 431 -8.87 4.73 2.48
N THR A 432 -7.65 4.60 2.00
CA THR A 432 -6.53 5.35 2.56
C THR A 432 -5.37 5.44 1.59
N PHE A 433 -4.52 6.44 1.78
CA PHE A 433 -3.25 6.61 1.06
C PHE A 433 -2.25 7.34 1.97
N ARG A 434 -0.97 7.32 1.59
CA ARG A 434 0.12 7.92 2.38
C ARG A 434 0.88 8.96 1.57
N ILE A 435 1.38 9.98 2.25
CA ILE A 435 2.31 10.96 1.68
C ILE A 435 3.60 10.93 2.50
N PHE A 436 4.70 10.44 1.92
CA PHE A 436 6.03 10.52 2.51
C PHE A 436 6.64 11.90 2.29
N HIS A 437 7.37 12.39 3.28
CA HIS A 437 8.08 13.66 3.25
C HIS A 437 9.58 13.41 3.27
N TYR A 438 10.33 14.18 2.50
CA TYR A 438 11.79 14.14 2.48
C TYR A 438 12.40 15.53 2.25
N GLU A 439 13.65 15.69 2.64
CA GLU A 439 14.47 16.87 2.38
C GLU A 439 15.54 16.53 1.34
N VAL A 440 15.78 17.44 0.40
CA VAL A 440 17.01 17.43 -0.40
C VAL A 440 18.02 18.34 0.28
N GLN A 441 19.08 17.75 0.81
CA GLN A 441 20.15 18.50 1.48
C GLN A 441 21.27 18.80 0.48
N GLU A 442 21.76 20.03 0.47
CA GLU A 442 22.96 20.42 -0.27
C GLU A 442 24.11 20.64 0.72
N SER A 443 25.20 19.87 0.58
CA SER A 443 26.41 20.09 1.38
C SER A 443 27.32 21.11 0.68
N ALA A 444 27.42 22.31 1.26
CA ALA A 444 28.29 23.38 0.77
C ALA A 444 29.79 23.02 0.77
N GLN A 445 30.20 22.02 1.56
CA GLN A 445 31.61 21.62 1.71
C GLN A 445 32.05 20.47 0.79
N LYS A 446 31.13 19.75 0.15
CA LYS A 446 31.47 18.57 -0.67
C LYS A 446 30.85 18.53 -2.07
N ASN A 447 30.07 19.55 -2.47
CA ASN A 447 29.25 19.48 -3.70
C ASN A 447 28.38 18.20 -3.77
N GLN A 448 28.05 17.63 -2.60
CA GLN A 448 27.24 16.43 -2.47
C GLN A 448 25.83 16.83 -2.07
N ARG A 449 24.86 16.39 -2.87
CA ARG A 449 23.44 16.50 -2.57
C ARG A 449 22.95 15.17 -2.03
N GLY A 450 22.08 15.19 -1.03
CA GLY A 450 21.53 13.99 -0.39
C GLY A 450 20.02 14.06 -0.24
N VAL A 451 19.38 12.91 -0.10
CA VAL A 451 17.95 12.78 0.19
C VAL A 451 17.78 12.19 1.58
N VAL A 452 17.00 12.88 2.42
CA VAL A 452 16.72 12.46 3.79
C VAL A 452 15.21 12.30 3.98
N PRO A 453 14.69 11.08 4.18
CA PRO A 453 13.30 10.87 4.55
C PRO A 453 12.99 11.48 5.93
N LEU A 454 11.99 12.34 6.00
CA LEU A 454 11.58 13.06 7.22
C LEU A 454 10.44 12.35 7.96
N GLY A 455 9.50 11.75 7.24
CA GLY A 455 8.31 11.18 7.83
C GLY A 455 7.25 10.83 6.79
N TYR A 456 6.04 10.51 7.23
CA TYR A 456 4.88 10.45 6.36
C TYR A 456 3.60 10.87 7.08
N THR A 457 2.59 11.24 6.28
CA THR A 457 1.21 11.51 6.71
C THR A 457 0.27 10.47 6.10
N GLN A 458 -0.51 9.79 6.94
CA GLN A 458 -1.55 8.85 6.53
C GLN A 458 -2.88 9.58 6.43
N TYR A 459 -3.62 9.37 5.34
CA TYR A 459 -4.94 9.93 5.12
C TYR A 459 -5.97 8.82 5.00
N PHE A 460 -7.19 9.01 5.51
CA PHE A 460 -8.27 8.04 5.34
C PHE A 460 -9.60 8.73 5.10
N ALA A 461 -10.56 8.03 4.50
CA ALA A 461 -11.94 8.48 4.42
C ALA A 461 -12.86 7.51 5.17
N ASN A 462 -13.64 8.01 6.12
CA ASN A 462 -14.58 7.20 6.87
C ASN A 462 -15.78 6.78 6.00
N LEU A 463 -15.78 5.55 5.49
CA LEU A 463 -16.85 5.07 4.60
C LEU A 463 -18.20 5.01 5.28
N THR A 464 -18.27 4.77 6.60
CA THR A 464 -19.55 4.75 7.31
C THR A 464 -20.20 6.13 7.23
N LYS A 465 -19.45 7.18 7.57
CA LYS A 465 -19.87 8.59 7.48
C LYS A 465 -20.30 8.96 6.06
N TRP A 466 -19.48 8.63 5.06
CA TRP A 466 -19.75 9.03 3.67
C TRP A 466 -20.90 8.25 3.03
N ASN A 467 -21.07 6.97 3.38
CA ASN A 467 -22.24 6.19 2.92
C ASN A 467 -23.55 6.68 3.56
N GLU A 468 -23.54 7.15 4.81
CA GLU A 468 -24.72 7.75 5.43
C GLU A 468 -25.12 9.05 4.73
N LYS A 469 -24.14 9.92 4.45
CA LYS A 469 -24.37 11.16 3.69
C LYS A 469 -24.92 10.90 2.29
N ALA A 470 -24.42 9.87 1.60
CA ALA A 470 -24.88 9.51 0.26
C ALA A 470 -26.33 9.00 0.21
N LYS A 471 -26.86 8.45 1.31
CA LYS A 471 -28.26 7.99 1.39
C LYS A 471 -29.26 9.14 1.52
N GLY A 472 -28.88 10.21 2.23
CA GLY A 472 -29.75 11.35 2.48
C GLY A 472 -30.08 12.18 1.23
N THR A 473 -29.44 11.90 0.09
CA THR A 473 -29.60 12.66 -1.15
C THR A 473 -30.31 11.90 -2.27
N GLU A 474 -30.64 10.63 -2.06
CA GLU A 474 -31.47 9.86 -3.02
C GLU A 474 -32.96 10.23 -2.95
N GLU A 475 -33.41 10.97 -1.91
CA GLU A 475 -34.81 11.36 -1.72
C GLU A 475 -35.16 12.78 -2.24
N GLU A 476 -34.20 13.65 -2.54
CA GLU A 476 -34.48 15.06 -2.90
C GLU A 476 -34.17 15.46 -4.36
N ASP A 477 -33.27 14.78 -5.08
CA ASP A 477 -32.84 15.23 -6.42
C ASP A 477 -33.08 14.16 -7.51
N ALA A 478 -34.31 14.13 -8.05
CA ALA A 478 -34.63 13.35 -9.25
C ALA A 478 -34.26 14.07 -10.56
N ASP A 479 -33.83 15.34 -10.50
CA ASP A 479 -33.34 16.12 -11.64
C ASP A 479 -31.84 16.36 -11.48
N ALA A 480 -31.01 15.37 -11.86
CA ALA A 480 -29.57 15.51 -11.89
C ALA A 480 -29.14 16.49 -13.01
N ASP A 481 -29.09 17.78 -12.68
CA ASP A 481 -28.35 18.77 -13.46
C ASP A 481 -26.85 18.45 -13.42
N ILE A 482 -26.21 18.40 -14.58
CA ILE A 482 -24.78 18.15 -14.78
C ILE A 482 -23.93 19.20 -14.03
N SER A 483 -24.52 20.34 -13.63
CA SER A 483 -23.85 21.39 -12.85
C SER A 483 -23.62 21.06 -11.36
N ASN A 484 -24.36 20.11 -10.77
CA ASN A 484 -24.23 19.69 -9.37
C ASN A 484 -23.94 18.18 -9.27
N PRO A 485 -22.67 17.78 -9.15
CA PRO A 485 -22.35 16.38 -9.01
C PRO A 485 -22.96 15.80 -7.72
N PRO A 486 -23.30 14.50 -7.72
CA PRO A 486 -23.92 13.88 -6.56
C PRO A 486 -22.96 13.88 -5.36
N PRO A 487 -23.45 14.00 -4.11
CA PRO A 487 -22.61 14.21 -2.93
C PRO A 487 -21.59 13.11 -2.66
N TRP A 488 -21.79 11.91 -3.19
CA TRP A 488 -20.80 10.82 -3.13
C TRP A 488 -19.54 11.12 -3.96
N LEU A 489 -19.57 12.07 -4.90
CA LEU A 489 -18.40 12.57 -5.61
C LEU A 489 -17.50 13.44 -4.70
N HIS A 490 -18.01 13.89 -3.54
CA HIS A 490 -17.30 14.76 -2.61
C HIS A 490 -16.78 14.03 -1.37
N VAL A 491 -16.33 12.77 -1.50
CA VAL A 491 -15.65 12.09 -0.39
C VAL A 491 -14.41 12.88 -0.01
N GLU A 492 -14.31 13.25 1.27
CA GLU A 492 -13.10 13.90 1.79
C GLU A 492 -12.27 12.91 2.61
N TYR A 493 -10.96 12.99 2.37
CA TYR A 493 -9.96 12.32 3.17
C TYR A 493 -9.46 13.27 4.25
N GLU A 494 -9.32 12.73 5.46
CA GLU A 494 -8.78 13.45 6.62
C GLU A 494 -7.46 12.82 7.06
N VAL A 495 -6.61 13.60 7.73
CA VAL A 495 -5.35 13.10 8.29
C VAL A 495 -5.70 12.09 9.40
N GLU A 496 -5.28 10.84 9.22
CA GLU A 496 -5.37 9.83 10.28
C GLU A 496 -4.28 10.05 11.33
N TYR A 497 -3.03 10.16 10.86
CA TYR A 497 -1.87 10.46 11.69
C TYR A 497 -0.67 10.89 10.85
N SER A 498 0.32 11.50 11.50
CA SER A 498 1.67 11.67 10.97
C SER A 498 2.70 10.97 11.86
N THR A 499 3.81 10.51 11.27
CA THR A 499 4.90 9.86 12.03
C THR A 499 5.52 10.81 13.06
N MET A 500 5.58 12.10 12.74
CA MET A 500 6.11 13.12 13.64
C MET A 500 5.20 13.35 14.84
N GLU A 501 3.90 13.63 14.62
CA GLU A 501 3.00 13.98 15.74
C GLU A 501 2.68 12.76 16.61
N SER A 502 2.62 11.57 16.02
CA SER A 502 2.24 10.36 16.77
C SER A 502 3.39 9.62 17.41
N TYR A 503 4.57 9.66 16.80
CA TYR A 503 5.72 8.87 17.24
C TYR A 503 6.99 9.71 17.46
N GLY A 504 6.92 11.03 17.28
CA GLY A 504 8.07 11.92 17.45
C GLY A 504 9.18 11.70 16.42
N MET A 505 8.88 11.06 15.29
CA MET A 505 9.85 10.74 14.25
C MET A 505 10.17 11.97 13.40
N ARG A 506 11.41 12.46 13.52
CA ARG A 506 11.96 13.56 12.69
C ARG A 506 12.58 13.08 11.38
N ASP A 507 12.86 11.79 11.29
CA ASP A 507 13.34 11.08 10.11
C ASP A 507 12.76 9.66 10.09
N LEU A 508 12.90 8.98 8.95
CA LEU A 508 12.57 7.56 8.81
C LEU A 508 13.81 6.66 8.86
N SER A 509 14.85 7.05 9.60
CA SER A 509 16.02 6.20 9.79
C SER A 509 15.68 4.90 10.51
N VAL A 510 16.50 3.86 10.32
CA VAL A 510 16.33 2.60 11.03
C VAL A 510 16.35 2.81 12.55
N ALA A 511 17.17 3.73 13.06
CA ALA A 511 17.23 4.05 14.49
C ALA A 511 15.89 4.63 15.02
N SER A 512 15.25 5.52 14.25
CA SER A 512 13.92 6.07 14.58
C SER A 512 12.86 4.97 14.60
N TRP A 513 12.87 4.05 13.62
CA TRP A 513 11.96 2.91 13.60
C TRP A 513 12.16 1.93 14.75
N LEU A 514 13.42 1.61 15.11
CA LEU A 514 13.73 0.76 16.26
C LEU A 514 13.26 1.39 17.57
N LYS A 515 13.38 2.71 17.70
CA LYS A 515 12.84 3.44 18.86
C LYS A 515 11.32 3.27 18.96
N VAL A 516 10.60 3.48 17.86
CA VAL A 516 9.13 3.32 17.83
C VAL A 516 8.71 1.87 18.10
N ALA A 517 9.42 0.89 17.52
CA ALA A 517 9.17 -0.52 17.80
C ALA A 517 9.27 -0.83 19.31
N ARG A 518 10.30 -0.32 19.99
CA ARG A 518 10.41 -0.49 21.46
C ARG A 518 9.27 0.16 22.21
N GLU A 519 8.95 1.42 21.91
CA GLU A 519 7.86 2.14 22.56
C GLU A 519 6.51 1.42 22.36
N LEU A 520 6.29 0.81 21.19
CA LEU A 520 5.13 -0.03 20.91
C LEU A 520 5.15 -1.34 21.71
N GLY A 521 6.31 -1.98 21.84
CA GLY A 521 6.49 -3.22 22.60
C GLY A 521 6.35 -3.04 24.12
N ASP A 522 6.66 -1.84 24.64
CA ASP A 522 6.57 -1.50 26.07
C ASP A 522 5.22 -0.86 26.45
N GLY A 523 4.63 -0.08 25.54
CA GLY A 523 3.49 0.80 25.82
C GLY A 523 2.13 0.22 25.43
N LYS A 524 1.38 -0.35 26.38
CA LYS A 524 0.03 -0.89 26.12
C LYS A 524 -0.93 0.11 25.43
N SER A 525 -0.91 1.38 25.84
CA SER A 525 -1.78 2.41 25.23
C SER A 525 -1.35 2.74 23.80
N LEU A 526 -0.04 2.90 23.58
CA LEU A 526 0.52 3.21 22.26
C LEU A 526 0.29 2.05 21.29
N TRP A 527 0.48 0.81 21.73
CA TRP A 527 0.15 -0.39 20.96
C TRP A 527 -1.32 -0.44 20.57
N ARG A 528 -2.24 -0.18 21.51
CA ARG A 528 -3.68 -0.14 21.22
C ARG A 528 -4.01 0.90 20.15
N ASP A 529 -3.41 2.09 20.23
CA ASP A 529 -3.62 3.15 19.24
C ASP A 529 -3.00 2.79 17.88
N TYR A 530 -1.84 2.15 17.87
CA TYR A 530 -1.20 1.62 16.67
C TYR A 530 -2.08 0.55 16.00
N VAL A 531 -2.55 -0.46 16.75
CA VAL A 531 -3.44 -1.51 16.23
C VAL A 531 -4.72 -0.92 15.63
N ARG A 532 -5.32 0.09 16.27
CA ARG A 532 -6.48 0.79 15.71
C ARG A 532 -6.18 1.42 14.34
N ARG A 533 -4.99 2.00 14.16
CA ARG A 533 -4.51 2.55 12.89
C ARG A 533 -4.12 1.48 11.86
N MET A 534 -3.65 0.31 12.29
CA MET A 534 -3.44 -0.83 11.39
C MET A 534 -4.71 -1.19 10.61
N TYR A 535 -5.87 -0.99 11.24
CA TYR A 535 -7.21 -1.18 10.67
C TYR A 535 -7.85 0.10 10.12
N VAL A 536 -7.08 1.18 9.95
CA VAL A 536 -7.51 2.47 9.36
C VAL A 536 -8.78 3.02 10.03
N GLN A 537 -8.81 3.05 11.37
CA GLN A 537 -9.97 3.45 12.19
C GLN A 537 -11.27 2.68 11.93
N THR A 538 -11.25 1.57 11.19
CA THR A 538 -12.46 0.80 10.87
C THR A 538 -12.99 0.01 12.07
N ARG A 539 -12.13 -0.23 13.07
CA ARG A 539 -12.45 -1.00 14.26
C ARG A 539 -12.24 -0.16 15.52
N ASN A 540 -13.35 0.31 16.09
CA ASN A 540 -13.39 0.88 17.42
C ASN A 540 -13.74 -0.23 18.42
N GLY A 541 -12.78 -0.76 19.16
CA GLY A 541 -13.08 -1.65 20.30
C GLY A 541 -12.52 -3.07 20.29
N LEU A 542 -11.48 -3.39 19.51
CA LEU A 542 -10.70 -4.61 19.77
C LEU A 542 -10.08 -4.50 21.17
N LYS A 543 -10.71 -5.14 22.16
CA LYS A 543 -10.10 -5.38 23.48
C LYS A 543 -9.01 -6.43 23.27
N TRP A 544 -7.75 -5.98 23.31
CA TRP A 544 -6.60 -6.87 23.42
C TRP A 544 -6.51 -7.39 24.87
N PRO A 545 -6.12 -8.66 25.10
CA PRO A 545 -5.82 -9.18 26.44
C PRO A 545 -4.75 -8.37 27.18
#